data_AF-A0A2N7QG50-F1
#
_entry.id   AF-A0A2N7QG50-F1
#
_cell.length_a   1.000
_cell.length_b   1.000
_cell.length_c   1.000
_cell.angle_alpha   90.00
_cell.angle_beta   90.00
_cell.angle_gamma   90.00
#
_symmetry.space_group_name_H-M   'P 1'
#
loop_
_entity.id
_entity.type
_entity.pdbx_description
1 polymer ?
#
loop_
_entity_poly.entity_id
_entity_poly.type
_entity_poly.pdbx_seq_one_letter_code
_entity_poly.pdbx_strand_id
1 'polypeptide(L)'
;MKESWDWETRNKVIANIKEWKEKFIDIRELTPSPDGEKIAGIVQPETRKFTLCVNGETWEDLFDRMYSLKFNLDNEPICLGYSDYQWTVIIGDKGETRWENTFDMMWNLTLSPDTKSIAANFRTPEMTQGVILNDQPWENLFVEVRDVIMSPDGKRTASRVQINPRRELDIFWFYEKNYTIAVDGIPWDSSFMSVYGGIFSDDGNHVAACIMTDLSKYTIVVDGKPWDKEFGGCWEPIFVPGSSDVIAPVQTPQGWTLAKNGDPIWPYFLQV
;
A
#
# COMPACT_ATOMS: atom_id res chain seq x y z
N MET A 1 -24.23 -4.56 -13.78
CA MET A 1 -23.64 -5.91 -13.72
C MET A 1 -22.59 -5.97 -14.82
N LYS A 2 -21.34 -6.33 -14.54
CA LYS A 2 -20.35 -6.55 -15.61
C LYS A 2 -20.85 -7.75 -16.43
N GLU A 3 -21.06 -7.57 -17.73
CA GLU A 3 -21.63 -8.58 -18.63
C GLU A 3 -20.74 -9.82 -18.80
N SER A 4 -19.48 -9.77 -18.36
CA SER A 4 -18.51 -10.85 -18.51
C SER A 4 -18.58 -11.93 -17.41
N TRP A 5 -19.39 -11.75 -16.37
CA TRP A 5 -19.43 -12.69 -15.24
C TRP A 5 -20.41 -13.84 -15.52
N ASP A 6 -19.93 -15.08 -15.39
CA ASP A 6 -20.75 -16.28 -15.50
C ASP A 6 -21.52 -16.53 -14.19
N TRP A 7 -22.80 -16.15 -14.18
CA TRP A 7 -23.72 -16.41 -13.07
C TRP A 7 -24.55 -17.69 -13.24
N GLU A 8 -24.49 -18.33 -14.40
CA GLU A 8 -25.33 -19.47 -14.77
C GLU A 8 -24.67 -20.80 -14.40
N THR A 9 -23.33 -20.87 -14.52
CA THR A 9 -22.60 -22.08 -14.18
C THR A 9 -22.51 -22.27 -12.67
N ARG A 10 -23.28 -23.23 -12.14
CA ARG A 10 -23.32 -23.54 -10.71
C ARG A 10 -21.96 -23.89 -10.10
N ASN A 11 -21.14 -24.65 -10.82
CA ASN A 11 -19.78 -25.02 -10.42
C ASN A 11 -18.91 -25.22 -11.66
N LYS A 12 -17.72 -24.64 -11.65
CA LYS A 12 -16.73 -24.74 -12.73
C LYS A 12 -15.37 -25.09 -12.15
N VAL A 13 -14.66 -26.01 -12.78
CA VAL A 13 -13.27 -26.33 -12.41
C VAL A 13 -12.36 -25.47 -13.28
N ILE A 14 -11.70 -24.49 -12.65
CA ILE A 14 -10.78 -23.55 -13.33
C ILE A 14 -9.31 -23.98 -13.26
N ALA A 15 -8.93 -24.76 -12.24
CA ALA A 15 -7.59 -25.32 -12.09
C ALA A 15 -7.59 -26.56 -11.18
N ASN A 16 -6.64 -27.48 -11.41
CA ASN A 16 -6.36 -28.59 -10.52
C ASN A 16 -5.09 -28.33 -9.69
N ILE A 17 -5.26 -27.74 -8.51
CA ILE A 17 -4.13 -27.40 -7.62
C ILE A 17 -3.36 -28.63 -7.14
N LYS A 18 -3.99 -29.83 -7.13
CA LYS A 18 -3.28 -31.06 -6.79
C LYS A 18 -2.20 -31.38 -7.82
N GLU A 19 -2.51 -31.23 -9.11
CA GLU A 19 -1.51 -31.42 -10.18
C GLU A 19 -0.36 -30.41 -10.06
N TRP A 20 -0.64 -29.19 -9.61
CA TRP A 20 0.41 -28.19 -9.40
C TRP A 20 1.36 -28.63 -8.28
N LYS A 21 0.84 -29.21 -7.19
CA LYS A 21 1.66 -29.73 -6.08
C LYS A 21 2.54 -30.93 -6.48
N GLU A 22 2.14 -31.65 -7.51
CA GLU A 22 2.94 -32.76 -8.07
C GLU A 22 4.03 -32.23 -9.03
N LYS A 23 3.83 -31.05 -9.63
CA LYS A 23 4.74 -30.42 -10.62
C LYS A 23 5.75 -29.45 -9.99
N PHE A 24 5.37 -28.72 -8.95
CA PHE A 24 6.16 -27.63 -8.38
C PHE A 24 6.61 -27.93 -6.96
N ILE A 25 7.81 -27.43 -6.62
CA ILE A 25 8.42 -27.58 -5.28
C ILE A 25 7.61 -26.81 -4.23
N ASP A 26 7.10 -25.65 -4.61
CA ASP A 26 6.36 -24.72 -3.74
C ASP A 26 5.30 -23.97 -4.56
N ILE A 27 4.23 -23.57 -3.88
CA ILE A 27 3.11 -22.79 -4.43
C ILE A 27 2.73 -21.75 -3.38
N ARG A 28 2.74 -20.48 -3.77
CA ARG A 28 2.48 -19.33 -2.90
C ARG A 28 1.39 -18.45 -3.47
N GLU A 29 0.75 -17.70 -2.58
CA GLU A 29 -0.18 -16.62 -2.93
C GLU A 29 -1.21 -17.05 -3.97
N LEU A 30 -1.94 -18.16 -3.73
CA LEU A 30 -3.03 -18.56 -4.62
C LEU A 30 -4.13 -17.49 -4.59
N THR A 31 -4.33 -16.82 -5.72
CA THR A 31 -5.20 -15.64 -5.83
C THR A 31 -6.19 -15.84 -6.98
N PRO A 32 -7.51 -15.79 -6.73
CA PRO A 32 -8.52 -15.83 -7.79
C PRO A 32 -8.67 -14.46 -8.49
N SER A 33 -9.04 -14.46 -9.76
CA SER A 33 -9.48 -13.25 -10.46
C SER A 33 -10.85 -12.77 -9.96
N PRO A 34 -11.18 -11.47 -10.12
CA PRO A 34 -12.47 -10.93 -9.71
C PRO A 34 -13.69 -11.64 -10.29
N ASP A 35 -13.64 -12.06 -11.55
CA ASP A 35 -14.72 -12.80 -12.21
C ASP A 35 -14.79 -14.29 -11.86
N GLY A 36 -13.80 -14.81 -11.12
CA GLY A 36 -13.71 -16.22 -10.74
C GLY A 36 -13.30 -17.17 -11.87
N GLU A 37 -12.92 -16.66 -13.04
CA GLU A 37 -12.54 -17.46 -14.22
C GLU A 37 -11.07 -17.87 -14.23
N LYS A 38 -10.25 -17.22 -13.40
CA LYS A 38 -8.83 -17.52 -13.24
C LYS A 38 -8.45 -17.73 -11.79
N ILE A 39 -7.45 -18.57 -11.59
CA ILE A 39 -6.65 -18.61 -10.37
C ILE A 39 -5.18 -18.59 -10.78
N ALA A 40 -4.43 -17.68 -10.15
CA ALA A 40 -2.99 -17.59 -10.31
C ALA A 40 -2.28 -17.98 -9.02
N GLY A 41 -1.05 -18.46 -9.14
CA GLY A 41 -0.17 -18.72 -8.00
C GLY A 41 1.29 -18.54 -8.39
N ILE A 42 2.09 -18.06 -7.45
CA ILE A 42 3.54 -18.00 -7.62
C ILE A 42 4.08 -19.41 -7.33
N VAL A 43 4.62 -20.07 -8.35
CA VAL A 43 5.09 -21.46 -8.28
C VAL A 43 6.60 -21.56 -8.39
N GLN A 44 7.18 -22.61 -7.80
CA GLN A 44 8.61 -22.90 -7.84
C GLN A 44 8.88 -24.15 -8.71
N PRO A 45 9.20 -24.00 -10.01
CA PRO A 45 9.51 -25.14 -10.88
C PRO A 45 10.88 -25.76 -10.58
N GLU A 46 11.83 -24.95 -10.10
CA GLU A 46 13.16 -25.43 -9.71
C GLU A 46 13.70 -24.67 -8.50
N THR A 47 14.74 -25.23 -7.87
CA THR A 47 15.29 -24.69 -6.63
C THR A 47 15.68 -23.22 -6.80
N ARG A 48 15.06 -22.35 -5.98
CA ARG A 48 15.26 -20.89 -5.95
C ARG A 48 14.83 -20.11 -7.20
N LYS A 49 14.05 -20.70 -8.10
CA LYS A 49 13.41 -19.97 -9.20
C LYS A 49 11.90 -19.99 -9.07
N PHE A 50 11.25 -18.89 -9.41
CA PHE A 50 9.82 -18.69 -9.30
C PHE A 50 9.25 -18.21 -10.63
N THR A 51 8.00 -18.56 -10.90
CA THR A 51 7.24 -18.05 -12.03
C THR A 51 5.77 -17.97 -11.65
N LEU A 52 4.96 -17.27 -12.44
CA LEU A 52 3.51 -17.27 -12.24
C LEU A 52 2.88 -18.44 -12.99
N CYS A 53 1.94 -19.13 -12.35
CA CYS A 53 1.08 -20.12 -12.99
C CYS A 53 -0.36 -19.61 -12.97
N VAL A 54 -1.00 -19.48 -14.14
CA VAL A 54 -2.40 -19.08 -14.32
C VAL A 54 -3.17 -20.25 -14.90
N ASN A 55 -4.18 -20.75 -14.19
CA ASN A 55 -5.00 -21.92 -14.59
C ASN A 55 -4.20 -23.17 -15.03
N GLY A 56 -2.95 -23.32 -14.57
CA GLY A 56 -2.09 -24.48 -14.84
C GLY A 56 -1.02 -24.24 -15.90
N GLU A 57 -1.06 -23.08 -16.57
CA GLU A 57 -0.06 -22.64 -17.54
C GLU A 57 0.93 -21.69 -16.83
N THR A 58 2.23 -21.89 -17.02
CA THR A 58 3.26 -21.03 -16.44
C THR A 58 3.72 -19.97 -17.41
N TRP A 59 4.19 -18.83 -16.90
CA TRP A 59 5.02 -17.93 -17.71
C TRP A 59 6.31 -18.63 -18.15
N GLU A 60 6.91 -18.14 -19.24
CA GLU A 60 8.19 -18.66 -19.74
C GLU A 60 9.36 -18.22 -18.88
N ASP A 61 9.29 -16.99 -18.34
CA ASP A 61 10.37 -16.40 -17.56
C ASP A 61 10.42 -16.92 -16.12
N LEU A 62 11.65 -16.97 -15.60
CA LEU A 62 11.98 -17.37 -14.25
C LEU A 62 12.60 -16.22 -13.46
N PHE A 63 12.14 -16.04 -12.23
CA PHE A 63 12.56 -14.99 -11.31
C PHE A 63 13.26 -15.60 -10.09
N ASP A 64 14.19 -14.87 -9.49
CA ASP A 64 14.82 -15.29 -8.23
C ASP A 64 13.85 -15.17 -7.05
N ARG A 65 12.92 -14.21 -7.10
CA ARG A 65 11.81 -14.03 -6.14
C ARG A 65 10.61 -13.38 -6.82
N MET A 66 9.41 -13.65 -6.32
CA MET A 66 8.18 -12.95 -6.69
C MET A 66 7.30 -12.78 -5.45
N TYR A 67 6.54 -11.69 -5.36
CA TYR A 67 5.63 -11.38 -4.26
C TYR A 67 4.45 -10.52 -4.71
N SER A 68 3.47 -10.37 -3.81
CA SER A 68 2.36 -9.41 -3.91
C SER A 68 1.47 -9.67 -5.13
N LEU A 69 1.11 -10.93 -5.38
CA LEU A 69 0.20 -11.28 -6.47
C LEU A 69 -1.20 -10.70 -6.24
N LYS A 70 -1.68 -9.93 -7.21
CA LYS A 70 -3.02 -9.35 -7.27
C LYS A 70 -3.62 -9.55 -8.66
N PHE A 71 -4.92 -9.33 -8.78
CA PHE A 71 -5.59 -9.16 -10.06
C PHE A 71 -6.19 -7.75 -10.15
N ASN A 72 -6.15 -7.15 -11.33
CA ASN A 72 -6.98 -5.98 -11.64
C ASN A 72 -8.43 -6.42 -11.98
N LEU A 73 -9.33 -5.44 -12.15
CA LEU A 73 -10.73 -5.66 -12.50
C LEU A 73 -10.94 -6.15 -13.95
N ASP A 74 -9.88 -6.18 -14.75
CA ASP A 74 -9.84 -6.77 -16.10
C ASP A 74 -9.31 -8.21 -16.07
N ASN A 75 -9.08 -8.76 -14.87
CA ASN A 75 -8.62 -10.11 -14.60
C ASN A 75 -7.20 -10.40 -15.15
N GLU A 76 -6.34 -9.38 -15.19
CA GLU A 76 -4.91 -9.55 -15.44
C GLU A 76 -4.17 -9.67 -14.10
N PRO A 77 -3.27 -10.66 -13.96
CA PRO A 77 -2.44 -10.76 -12.78
C PRO A 77 -1.36 -9.67 -12.78
N ILE A 78 -1.05 -9.17 -11.59
CA ILE A 78 -0.03 -8.15 -11.33
C ILE A 78 0.81 -8.62 -10.15
N CYS A 79 2.13 -8.59 -10.28
CA CYS A 79 3.03 -8.97 -9.19
C CYS A 79 4.36 -8.22 -9.25
N LEU A 80 5.11 -8.29 -8.16
CA LEU A 80 6.52 -7.88 -8.11
C LEU A 80 7.41 -9.06 -8.46
N GLY A 81 8.31 -8.89 -9.42
CA GLY A 81 9.31 -9.89 -9.80
C GLY A 81 10.73 -9.38 -9.60
N TYR A 82 11.62 -10.25 -9.11
CA TYR A 82 13.04 -9.96 -8.89
C TYR A 82 13.92 -10.88 -9.74
N SER A 83 14.76 -10.26 -10.56
CA SER A 83 15.75 -10.91 -11.41
C SER A 83 16.89 -9.94 -11.66
N ASP A 84 18.10 -10.44 -11.94
CA ASP A 84 19.25 -9.59 -12.28
C ASP A 84 19.51 -8.45 -11.28
N TYR A 85 19.33 -8.76 -9.99
CA TYR A 85 19.51 -7.83 -8.87
C TYR A 85 18.52 -6.66 -8.82
N GLN A 86 17.42 -6.70 -9.57
CA GLN A 86 16.43 -5.64 -9.58
C GLN A 86 14.99 -6.17 -9.50
N TRP A 87 14.14 -5.40 -8.85
CA TRP A 87 12.69 -5.58 -8.80
C TRP A 87 12.00 -4.75 -9.88
N THR A 88 10.92 -5.30 -10.43
CA THR A 88 9.98 -4.60 -11.32
C THR A 88 8.54 -5.07 -11.09
N VAL A 89 7.57 -4.32 -11.62
CA VAL A 89 6.17 -4.74 -11.72
C VAL A 89 5.95 -5.48 -13.04
N ILE A 90 5.25 -6.61 -12.97
CA ILE A 90 4.92 -7.45 -14.12
C ILE A 90 3.41 -7.62 -14.17
N ILE A 91 2.83 -7.49 -15.36
CA ILE A 91 1.40 -7.48 -15.61
C ILE A 91 1.09 -8.40 -16.80
N GLY A 92 -0.04 -9.12 -16.71
CA GLY A 92 -0.62 -9.87 -17.83
C GLY A 92 -0.49 -11.38 -17.67
N ASP A 93 -1.27 -12.13 -18.44
CA ASP A 93 -1.39 -13.59 -18.29
C ASP A 93 -0.10 -14.34 -18.64
N LYS A 94 0.82 -13.70 -19.37
CA LYS A 94 2.12 -14.23 -19.78
C LYS A 94 3.28 -13.35 -19.30
N GLY A 95 3.02 -12.37 -18.44
CA GLY A 95 4.01 -11.40 -17.98
C GLY A 95 4.55 -10.52 -19.11
N GLU A 96 3.69 -10.26 -20.10
CA GLU A 96 3.99 -9.54 -21.35
C GLU A 96 4.22 -8.04 -21.15
N THR A 97 3.71 -7.47 -20.05
CA THR A 97 3.92 -6.06 -19.71
C THR A 97 4.82 -5.97 -18.48
N ARG A 98 5.90 -5.19 -18.59
CA ARG A 98 6.82 -4.88 -17.49
C ARG A 98 7.04 -3.39 -17.44
N TRP A 99 7.22 -2.89 -16.24
CA TRP A 99 7.70 -1.52 -16.05
C TRP A 99 9.16 -1.40 -16.50
N GLU A 100 9.47 -0.26 -17.12
CA GLU A 100 10.82 0.09 -17.56
C GLU A 100 11.70 0.45 -16.35
N ASN A 101 11.14 1.09 -15.33
CA ASN A 101 11.88 1.39 -14.12
C ASN A 101 12.02 0.16 -13.23
N THR A 102 13.23 -0.03 -12.72
CA THR A 102 13.61 -1.17 -11.88
C THR A 102 14.41 -0.70 -10.67
N PHE A 103 14.30 -1.39 -9.54
CA PHE A 103 14.84 -0.91 -8.25
C PHE A 103 15.51 -2.01 -7.42
N ASP A 104 16.39 -1.66 -6.48
CA ASP A 104 17.05 -2.63 -5.57
C ASP A 104 16.04 -3.33 -4.65
N MET A 105 14.98 -2.61 -4.26
CA MET A 105 13.83 -3.17 -3.55
C MET A 105 12.52 -2.55 -4.05
N MET A 106 11.44 -3.35 -4.04
CA MET A 106 10.06 -2.87 -4.19
C MET A 106 9.14 -3.59 -3.19
N TRP A 107 8.15 -2.88 -2.66
CA TRP A 107 7.17 -3.41 -1.71
C TRP A 107 5.85 -2.61 -1.76
N ASN A 108 4.84 -3.05 -1.00
CA ASN A 108 3.52 -2.41 -0.91
C ASN A 108 2.86 -2.14 -2.28
N LEU A 109 2.84 -3.14 -3.16
CA LEU A 109 2.07 -3.06 -4.40
C LEU A 109 0.61 -2.72 -4.08
N THR A 110 0.13 -1.61 -4.63
CA THR A 110 -1.16 -1.00 -4.33
C THR A 110 -1.89 -0.68 -5.62
N LEU A 111 -3.18 -1.03 -5.69
CA LEU A 111 -4.05 -0.73 -6.82
C LEU A 111 -5.05 0.34 -6.40
N SER A 112 -5.36 1.24 -7.32
CA SER A 112 -6.52 2.14 -7.22
C SER A 112 -7.84 1.35 -7.10
N PRO A 113 -8.93 1.97 -6.61
CA PRO A 113 -10.23 1.29 -6.52
C PRO A 113 -10.76 0.74 -7.84
N ASP A 114 -10.49 1.42 -8.96
CA ASP A 114 -10.83 0.95 -10.31
C ASP A 114 -9.74 0.06 -10.94
N THR A 115 -8.64 -0.17 -10.20
CA THR A 115 -7.46 -0.98 -10.54
C THR A 115 -6.68 -0.54 -11.78
N LYS A 116 -6.92 0.66 -12.30
CA LYS A 116 -6.23 1.18 -13.49
C LYS A 116 -4.88 1.80 -13.17
N SER A 117 -4.76 2.34 -11.96
CA SER A 117 -3.49 2.82 -11.43
C SER A 117 -2.85 1.80 -10.50
N ILE A 118 -1.55 1.63 -10.66
CA ILE A 118 -0.68 0.73 -9.91
C ILE A 118 0.43 1.57 -9.28
N ALA A 119 0.63 1.44 -7.97
CA ALA A 119 1.75 2.04 -7.27
C ALA A 119 2.50 1.04 -6.40
N ALA A 120 3.75 1.35 -6.10
CA ALA A 120 4.57 0.58 -5.18
C ALA A 120 5.58 1.50 -4.49
N ASN A 121 6.02 1.13 -3.30
CA ASN A 121 7.24 1.69 -2.74
C ASN A 121 8.46 1.09 -3.44
N PHE A 122 9.54 1.87 -3.52
CA PHE A 122 10.82 1.38 -4.03
C PHE A 122 12.01 1.92 -3.22
N ARG A 123 13.17 1.27 -3.38
CA ARG A 123 14.47 1.74 -2.90
C ARG A 123 15.52 1.69 -4.01
N THR A 124 16.30 2.74 -4.15
CA THR A 124 17.42 2.82 -5.10
C THR A 124 18.72 2.22 -4.50
N PRO A 125 19.74 1.95 -5.33
CA PRO A 125 21.07 1.53 -4.86
C PRO A 125 21.73 2.52 -3.88
N GLU A 126 21.40 3.81 -3.96
CA GLU A 126 21.86 4.87 -3.07
C GLU A 126 21.14 4.88 -1.71
N MET A 127 20.33 3.86 -1.43
CA MET A 127 19.58 3.68 -0.18
C MET A 127 18.54 4.77 0.07
N THR A 128 18.06 5.44 -0.97
CA THR A 128 16.91 6.34 -0.92
C THR A 128 15.65 5.64 -1.41
N GLN A 129 14.49 6.11 -0.96
CA GLN A 129 13.20 5.48 -1.15
C GLN A 129 12.17 6.46 -1.70
N GLY A 130 11.16 5.93 -2.40
CA GLY A 130 10.08 6.69 -2.98
C GLY A 130 8.83 5.85 -3.21
N VAL A 131 7.83 6.46 -3.84
CA VAL A 131 6.69 5.76 -4.44
C VAL A 131 6.78 5.94 -5.94
N ILE A 132 6.49 4.87 -6.68
CA ILE A 132 6.31 4.89 -8.13
C ILE A 132 4.84 4.68 -8.43
N LEU A 133 4.28 5.48 -9.34
CA LEU A 133 2.89 5.39 -9.79
C LEU A 133 2.88 5.24 -11.31
N ASN A 134 2.30 4.15 -11.82
CA ASN A 134 2.20 3.87 -13.26
C ASN A 134 3.55 4.04 -13.99
N ASP A 135 4.59 3.41 -13.44
CA ASP A 135 5.97 3.49 -13.92
C ASP A 135 6.59 4.90 -13.92
N GLN A 136 6.04 5.83 -13.13
CA GLN A 136 6.59 7.17 -12.91
C GLN A 136 7.04 7.33 -11.45
N PRO A 137 8.35 7.23 -11.15
CA PRO A 137 8.87 7.41 -9.80
C PRO A 137 8.73 8.86 -9.35
N TRP A 138 8.53 9.09 -8.06
CA TRP A 138 8.66 10.42 -7.47
C TRP A 138 10.02 11.06 -7.78
N GLU A 139 10.02 12.37 -8.06
CA GLU A 139 11.26 13.14 -8.30
C GLU A 139 12.09 13.31 -7.02
N ASN A 140 11.43 13.53 -5.88
CA ASN A 140 12.07 13.67 -4.57
C ASN A 140 12.03 12.35 -3.81
N LEU A 141 13.19 11.92 -3.32
CA LEU A 141 13.37 10.67 -2.59
C LEU A 141 13.79 10.94 -1.14
N PHE A 142 13.54 9.97 -0.26
CA PHE A 142 13.72 10.10 1.18
C PHE A 142 14.56 8.96 1.74
N VAL A 143 15.05 9.12 2.97
CA VAL A 143 15.80 8.06 3.67
C VAL A 143 14.91 6.84 3.92
N GLU A 144 13.64 7.09 4.25
CA GLU A 144 12.65 6.06 4.50
C GLU A 144 11.29 6.53 4.00
N VAL A 145 10.59 5.62 3.32
CA VAL A 145 9.20 5.76 2.84
C VAL A 145 8.50 4.45 3.18
N ARG A 146 7.37 4.49 3.89
CA ARG A 146 6.81 3.26 4.51
C ARG A 146 5.54 2.73 3.87
N ASP A 147 4.65 3.62 3.44
CA ASP A 147 3.29 3.28 3.02
C ASP A 147 3.06 3.71 1.56
N VAL A 148 1.97 3.22 0.95
CA VAL A 148 1.43 3.78 -0.30
C VAL A 148 -0.03 4.16 -0.03
N ILE A 149 -0.25 5.45 0.16
CA ILE A 149 -1.59 6.03 0.26
C ILE A 149 -1.93 6.50 -1.16
N MET A 150 -3.05 6.08 -1.73
CA MET A 150 -3.43 6.44 -3.11
C MET A 150 -4.73 7.25 -3.10
N SER A 151 -4.82 8.29 -3.93
CA SER A 151 -6.07 9.04 -4.10
C SER A 151 -7.18 8.15 -4.67
N PRO A 152 -8.47 8.44 -4.41
CA PRO A 152 -9.58 7.63 -4.91
C PRO A 152 -9.61 7.49 -6.43
N ASP A 153 -9.15 8.51 -7.16
CA ASP A 153 -9.03 8.51 -8.62
C ASP A 153 -7.74 7.88 -9.16
N GLY A 154 -6.86 7.41 -8.27
CA GLY A 154 -5.62 6.71 -8.61
C GLY A 154 -4.53 7.60 -9.21
N LYS A 155 -4.65 8.93 -9.16
CA LYS A 155 -3.69 9.83 -9.83
C LYS A 155 -2.62 10.38 -8.91
N ARG A 156 -2.81 10.29 -7.60
CA ARG A 156 -1.89 10.85 -6.61
C ARG A 156 -1.49 9.79 -5.62
N THR A 157 -0.29 9.93 -5.09
CA THR A 157 0.20 9.08 -4.01
C THR A 157 0.71 9.92 -2.86
N ALA A 158 0.61 9.38 -1.66
CA ALA A 158 1.22 9.94 -0.48
C ALA A 158 1.88 8.84 0.35
N SER A 159 2.81 9.23 1.21
CA SER A 159 3.45 8.31 2.12
C SER A 159 4.02 9.02 3.33
N ARG A 160 4.12 8.30 4.44
CA ARG A 160 4.99 8.68 5.54
C ARG A 160 6.44 8.64 5.08
N VAL A 161 7.15 9.75 5.32
CA VAL A 161 8.57 9.88 4.98
C VAL A 161 9.41 10.29 6.19
N GLN A 162 10.66 9.85 6.20
CA GLN A 162 11.71 10.33 7.10
C GLN A 162 12.54 11.41 6.40
N ILE A 163 12.56 12.62 6.97
CA ILE A 163 13.19 13.80 6.33
C ILE A 163 14.67 13.97 6.64
N ASN A 164 15.16 13.41 7.76
CA ASN A 164 16.57 13.45 8.15
C ASN A 164 17.10 12.04 8.45
N PRO A 165 18.38 11.74 8.24
CA PRO A 165 18.95 10.46 8.66
C PRO A 165 19.06 10.39 10.20
N ARG A 166 18.80 9.20 10.77
CA ARG A 166 19.02 8.93 12.21
C ARG A 166 20.43 8.41 12.42
N ARG A 167 21.19 9.01 13.34
CA ARG A 167 22.52 8.51 13.73
C ARG A 167 22.40 7.30 14.64
N GLU A 168 23.40 6.43 14.61
CA GLU A 168 23.45 5.27 15.49
C GLU A 168 23.44 5.72 16.96
N LEU A 169 22.65 5.04 17.80
CA LEU A 169 22.47 5.33 19.23
C LEU A 169 21.87 6.71 19.58
N ASP A 170 21.39 7.48 18.59
CA ASP A 170 20.71 8.75 18.85
C ASP A 170 19.23 8.52 19.21
N ILE A 171 19.00 8.32 20.50
CA ILE A 171 17.64 8.11 21.04
C ILE A 171 16.83 9.41 21.14
N PHE A 172 17.47 10.59 21.03
CA PHE A 172 16.78 11.88 21.13
C PHE A 172 16.24 12.37 19.78
N TRP A 173 16.77 11.84 18.68
CA TRP A 173 16.34 12.12 17.31
C TRP A 173 14.82 12.06 17.09
N PHE A 174 14.10 11.19 17.79
CA PHE A 174 12.63 11.12 17.67
C PHE A 174 11.91 12.38 18.18
N TYR A 175 12.47 13.07 19.18
CA TYR A 175 11.92 14.30 19.74
C TYR A 175 12.12 15.51 18.82
N GLU A 176 13.05 15.42 17.87
CA GLU A 176 13.31 16.46 16.85
C GLU A 176 12.27 16.45 15.72
N LYS A 177 11.27 15.55 15.78
CA LYS A 177 10.14 15.50 14.84
C LYS A 177 10.58 15.29 13.39
N ASN A 178 11.13 14.12 13.11
CA ASN A 178 11.76 13.83 11.81
C ASN A 178 10.89 13.02 10.83
N TYR A 179 9.57 12.96 11.06
CA TYR A 179 8.63 12.31 10.14
C TYR A 179 7.58 13.30 9.63
N THR A 180 7.16 13.14 8.38
CA THR A 180 6.03 13.87 7.80
C THR A 180 5.33 13.03 6.74
N ILE A 181 4.27 13.56 6.12
CA ILE A 181 3.70 13.01 4.90
C ILE A 181 4.31 13.74 3.70
N ALA A 182 4.72 12.99 2.69
CA ALA A 182 4.95 13.52 1.35
C ALA A 182 3.77 13.17 0.45
N VAL A 183 3.31 14.12 -0.35
CA VAL A 183 2.29 13.93 -1.38
C VAL A 183 2.93 14.18 -2.73
N ASP A 184 2.88 13.19 -3.61
CA ASP A 184 3.55 13.18 -4.91
C ASP A 184 5.06 13.51 -4.80
N GLY A 185 5.70 13.01 -3.73
CA GLY A 185 7.10 13.26 -3.42
C GLY A 185 7.37 14.60 -2.71
N ILE A 186 6.38 15.46 -2.52
CA ILE A 186 6.56 16.77 -1.86
C ILE A 186 6.18 16.65 -0.38
N PRO A 187 7.14 16.81 0.56
CA PRO A 187 6.86 16.74 1.99
C PRO A 187 6.05 17.96 2.44
N TRP A 188 5.18 17.79 3.43
CA TRP A 188 4.62 18.95 4.14
C TRP A 188 5.71 19.75 4.88
N ASP A 189 5.48 21.06 5.05
CA ASP A 189 6.37 21.94 5.81
C ASP A 189 6.45 21.58 7.30
N SER A 190 5.40 20.94 7.84
CA SER A 190 5.32 20.47 9.21
C SER A 190 5.92 19.07 9.38
N SER A 191 6.51 18.79 10.53
CA SER A 191 7.01 17.46 10.88
C SER A 191 6.65 17.06 12.32
N PHE A 192 6.68 15.75 12.60
CA PHE A 192 6.11 15.12 13.79
C PHE A 192 7.03 14.03 14.35
N MET A 193 6.84 13.65 15.62
CA MET A 193 7.63 12.59 16.25
C MET A 193 7.37 11.22 15.62
N SER A 194 6.14 11.01 15.18
CA SER A 194 5.71 9.85 14.40
C SER A 194 4.49 10.22 13.57
N VAL A 195 4.31 9.51 12.47
CA VAL A 195 3.12 9.55 11.62
C VAL A 195 2.64 8.12 11.45
N TYR A 196 1.34 7.91 11.45
CA TYR A 196 0.73 6.60 11.28
C TYR A 196 -0.54 6.69 10.44
N GLY A 197 -0.70 5.70 9.55
CA GLY A 197 -1.77 5.63 8.57
C GLY A 197 -1.72 6.78 7.57
N GLY A 198 -2.83 6.96 6.87
CA GLY A 198 -3.08 8.14 6.07
C GLY A 198 -4.12 7.87 5.01
N ILE A 199 -4.87 8.90 4.65
CA ILE A 199 -5.99 8.78 3.71
C ILE A 199 -6.13 10.05 2.90
N PHE A 200 -6.46 9.90 1.62
CA PHE A 200 -6.93 11.01 0.80
C PHE A 200 -8.42 11.27 1.05
N SER A 201 -8.80 12.54 0.96
CA SER A 201 -10.19 12.96 0.77
C SER A 201 -10.77 12.43 -0.55
N ASP A 202 -12.09 12.38 -0.65
CA ASP A 202 -12.81 11.85 -1.82
C ASP A 202 -12.42 12.52 -3.15
N ASP A 203 -12.07 13.82 -3.10
CA ASP A 203 -11.66 14.59 -4.27
C ASP A 203 -10.14 14.50 -4.55
N GLY A 204 -9.39 13.81 -3.69
CA GLY A 204 -7.94 13.63 -3.80
C GLY A 204 -7.11 14.87 -3.46
N ASN A 205 -7.71 15.95 -2.95
CA ASN A 205 -6.99 17.22 -2.72
C ASN A 205 -6.31 17.30 -1.36
N HIS A 206 -6.92 16.68 -0.35
CA HIS A 206 -6.45 16.70 1.04
C HIS A 206 -5.97 15.32 1.50
N VAL A 207 -4.95 15.29 2.35
CA VAL A 207 -4.48 14.08 3.04
C VAL A 207 -4.54 14.28 4.56
N ALA A 208 -5.13 13.30 5.24
CA ALA A 208 -5.17 13.24 6.70
C ALA A 208 -4.34 12.06 7.22
N ALA A 209 -3.70 12.21 8.37
CA ALA A 209 -2.95 11.15 9.04
C ALA A 209 -3.04 11.27 10.57
N CYS A 210 -2.76 10.19 11.29
CA CYS A 210 -2.55 10.23 12.73
C CYS A 210 -1.09 10.59 13.03
N ILE A 211 -0.86 11.47 14.00
CA ILE A 211 0.49 11.89 14.41
C ILE A 211 0.68 11.78 15.91
N MET A 212 1.94 11.62 16.30
CA MET A 212 2.41 11.85 17.65
C MET A 212 3.05 13.24 17.73
N THR A 213 2.48 14.12 18.54
CA THR A 213 2.98 15.50 18.74
C THR A 213 4.02 15.58 19.85
N ASP A 214 3.86 14.73 20.86
CA ASP A 214 4.70 14.57 22.05
C ASP A 214 4.53 13.14 22.61
N LEU A 215 5.36 12.74 23.58
CA LEU A 215 5.24 11.44 24.25
C LEU A 215 3.83 11.20 24.76
N SER A 216 3.19 10.15 24.25
CA SER A 216 1.82 9.75 24.61
C SER A 216 0.75 10.79 24.29
N LYS A 217 1.02 11.70 23.35
CA LYS A 217 0.04 12.66 22.83
C LYS A 217 -0.13 12.50 21.33
N TYR A 218 -1.38 12.29 20.94
CA TYR A 218 -1.74 11.98 19.57
C TYR A 218 -2.82 12.93 19.09
N THR A 219 -2.83 13.18 17.78
CA THR A 219 -3.92 13.91 17.13
C THR A 219 -3.95 13.55 15.64
N ILE A 220 -4.96 14.05 14.93
CA ILE A 220 -5.02 13.98 13.48
C ILE A 220 -4.43 15.27 12.90
N VAL A 221 -3.69 15.12 11.82
CA VAL A 221 -3.18 16.21 10.98
C VAL A 221 -3.87 16.14 9.62
N VAL A 222 -4.25 17.30 9.06
CA VAL A 222 -4.77 17.44 7.70
C VAL A 222 -3.91 18.45 6.97
N ASP A 223 -3.26 18.03 5.87
CA ASP A 223 -2.35 18.86 5.08
C ASP A 223 -1.30 19.61 5.94
N GLY A 224 -0.68 18.89 6.86
CA GLY A 224 0.32 19.44 7.78
C GLY A 224 -0.23 20.29 8.94
N LYS A 225 -1.56 20.41 9.07
CA LYS A 225 -2.21 21.16 10.17
C LYS A 225 -2.87 20.21 11.17
N PRO A 226 -2.30 20.04 12.38
CA PRO A 226 -2.91 19.25 13.44
C PRO A 226 -4.26 19.82 13.88
N TRP A 227 -5.16 18.97 14.37
CA TRP A 227 -6.31 19.45 15.13
C TRP A 227 -5.85 20.17 16.41
N ASP A 228 -6.68 21.09 16.91
CA ASP A 228 -6.40 21.87 18.11
C ASP A 228 -6.51 21.08 19.43
N LYS A 229 -6.77 19.76 19.35
CA LYS A 229 -6.94 18.85 20.49
C LYS A 229 -6.01 17.65 20.39
N GLU A 230 -5.47 17.26 21.54
CA GLU A 230 -4.62 16.09 21.70
C GLU A 230 -5.35 15.03 22.54
N PHE A 231 -4.99 13.77 22.30
CA PHE A 231 -5.60 12.58 22.89
C PHE A 231 -4.52 11.63 23.41
N GLY A 232 -4.89 10.73 24.32
CA GLY A 232 -3.98 9.69 24.84
C GLY A 232 -3.65 8.61 23.81
N GLY A 233 -4.44 8.55 22.72
CA GLY A 233 -4.30 7.62 21.61
C GLY A 233 -5.22 8.05 20.47
N CYS A 234 -4.87 7.70 19.23
CA CYS A 234 -5.65 8.00 18.05
C CYS A 234 -5.40 6.93 16.96
N TRP A 235 -6.47 6.48 16.29
CA TRP A 235 -6.42 5.52 15.18
C TRP A 235 -6.51 6.23 13.82
N GLU A 236 -6.42 5.45 12.74
CA GLU A 236 -6.43 5.97 11.37
C GLU A 236 -7.67 6.83 11.09
N PRO A 237 -7.49 8.03 10.48
CA PRO A 237 -8.60 8.90 10.15
C PRO A 237 -9.37 8.43 8.91
N ILE A 238 -10.59 8.93 8.76
CA ILE A 238 -11.36 8.89 7.52
C ILE A 238 -11.92 10.28 7.21
N PHE A 239 -12.01 10.64 5.94
CA PHE A 239 -12.80 11.80 5.54
C PHE A 239 -14.29 11.47 5.56
N VAL A 240 -15.11 12.43 5.94
CA VAL A 240 -16.56 12.36 5.75
C VAL A 240 -16.85 12.50 4.26
N PRO A 241 -17.62 11.58 3.65
CA PRO A 241 -17.84 11.62 2.21
C PRO A 241 -18.38 12.97 1.72
N GLY A 242 -17.78 13.51 0.66
CA GLY A 242 -18.15 14.82 0.08
C GLY A 242 -17.87 16.05 0.96
N SER A 243 -17.05 15.91 2.01
CA SER A 243 -16.67 17.00 2.93
C SER A 243 -15.15 17.00 3.18
N SER A 244 -14.64 18.13 3.70
CA SER A 244 -13.28 18.24 4.23
C SER A 244 -13.17 17.82 5.70
N ASP A 245 -14.29 17.45 6.31
CA ASP A 245 -14.33 16.98 7.70
C ASP A 245 -13.65 15.62 7.85
N VAL A 246 -12.92 15.46 8.96
CA VAL A 246 -12.22 14.22 9.27
C VAL A 246 -12.74 13.62 10.56
N ILE A 247 -12.94 12.30 10.57
CA ILE A 247 -13.33 11.52 11.73
C ILE A 247 -12.20 10.56 12.08
N ALA A 248 -11.90 10.42 13.37
CA ALA A 248 -10.97 9.41 13.86
C ALA A 248 -11.43 8.85 15.21
N PRO A 249 -11.15 7.56 15.49
CA PRO A 249 -11.22 7.03 16.84
C PRO A 249 -10.13 7.65 17.72
N VAL A 250 -10.50 8.15 18.90
CA VAL A 250 -9.60 8.85 19.83
C VAL A 250 -9.80 8.38 21.27
N GLN A 251 -8.72 8.39 22.06
CA GLN A 251 -8.74 8.03 23.47
C GLN A 251 -8.77 9.29 24.35
N THR A 252 -9.88 9.47 25.05
CA THR A 252 -10.06 10.52 26.07
C THR A 252 -9.86 9.94 27.48
N PRO A 253 -9.79 10.77 28.54
CA PRO A 253 -9.76 10.27 29.92
C PRO A 253 -10.96 9.37 30.28
N GLN A 254 -12.10 9.50 29.60
CA GLN A 254 -13.30 8.70 29.81
C GLN A 254 -13.29 7.37 29.05
N GLY A 255 -12.40 7.20 28.07
CA GLY A 255 -12.34 6.04 27.18
C GLY A 255 -12.25 6.40 25.71
N TRP A 256 -12.39 5.39 24.84
CA TRP A 256 -12.37 5.56 23.39
C TRP A 256 -13.72 6.10 22.88
N THR A 257 -13.67 6.99 21.91
CA THR A 257 -14.83 7.57 21.20
C THR A 257 -14.45 7.90 19.76
N LEU A 258 -15.40 8.34 18.94
CA LEU A 258 -15.11 8.98 17.65
C LEU A 258 -15.10 10.49 17.84
N ALA A 259 -14.08 11.14 17.29
CA ALA A 259 -14.04 12.60 17.18
C ALA A 259 -14.14 13.02 15.72
N LYS A 260 -14.87 14.11 15.47
CA LYS A 260 -14.93 14.83 14.19
C LYS A 260 -14.18 16.14 14.36
N ASN A 261 -13.13 16.37 13.58
CA ASN A 261 -12.27 17.56 13.67
C ASN A 261 -11.80 17.87 15.11
N GLY A 262 -11.53 16.83 15.90
CA GLY A 262 -11.12 16.95 17.31
C GLY A 262 -12.26 16.97 18.34
N ASP A 263 -13.52 17.12 17.93
CA ASP A 263 -14.65 17.12 18.86
C ASP A 263 -15.28 15.72 18.98
N PRO A 264 -15.38 15.13 20.18
CA PRO A 264 -16.10 13.87 20.38
C PRO A 264 -17.56 13.94 19.91
N ILE A 265 -17.97 12.99 19.09
CA ILE A 265 -19.32 12.92 18.49
C ILE A 265 -20.06 11.62 18.78
N TRP A 266 -19.42 10.64 19.43
CA TRP A 266 -20.00 9.30 19.63
C TRP A 266 -19.97 8.88 21.11
N PRO A 267 -20.92 8.05 21.57
CA PRO A 267 -20.80 7.40 22.87
C PRO A 267 -19.48 6.64 23.04
N TYR A 268 -19.00 6.53 24.28
CA TYR A 268 -17.76 5.82 24.56
C TYR A 268 -17.90 4.32 24.30
N PHE A 269 -16.81 3.71 23.81
CA PHE A 269 -16.70 2.28 23.56
C PHE A 269 -15.41 1.70 24.16
N LEU A 270 -15.41 0.39 24.36
CA LEU A 270 -14.21 -0.36 24.73
C LEU A 270 -13.50 -0.81 23.45
N GLN A 271 -12.19 -0.68 23.44
CA GLN A 271 -11.35 -1.36 22.47
C GLN A 271 -11.06 -2.76 23.02
N VAL A 272 -11.49 -3.80 22.30
CA VAL A 272 -11.27 -5.22 22.65
C VAL A 272 -10.10 -5.75 21.84
#